data_AF-A0A929PD16-F1
#
_entry.id   AF-A0A929PD16-F1
#
_cell.length_a   1.000
_cell.length_b   1.000
_cell.length_c   1.000
_cell.angle_alpha   90.00
_cell.angle_beta   90.00
_cell.angle_gamma   90.00
#
_symmetry.space_group_name_H-M   'P 1'
#
loop_
_entity.id
_entity.type
_entity.pdbx_description
1 polymer ?
#
loop_
_entity_poly.entity_id
_entity_poly.type
_entity_poly.pdbx_seq_one_letter_code
_entity_poly.pdbx_strand_id
1 'polypeptide(L)'
;MWEESEAFHRWDYRPDQHRFYYYSYAFISYNWDPVMAWLIFNAHKQVNDSKLPLGRSTLRLFNDSGDGIGIRKILDEYDTGDEDLLAFMMNESTCKRINDPKYHGDGKSRVVRVGKMLFPHAGLAWRICPRCGRLFTDFGRTFEDLYSTVAFGPDLLPGLNDAWKPRTEEEREHNRRGEYGVIQYVFCGSITRPYDAPLILQSAMKSERHYVLEGIFRELGLVVGNARHLVFAGYSLPKDDYIYHGI
;
A
#
# COMPACT_ATOMS: atom_id res chain seq x y z
N MET A 1 0.36 -2.30 -17.63
CA MET A 1 0.47 -0.91 -17.10
C MET A 1 1.40 -0.06 -17.95
N TRP A 2 2.59 -0.59 -18.25
CA TRP A 2 3.45 0.02 -19.26
C TRP A 2 2.81 0.00 -20.66
N GLU A 3 2.22 -1.12 -21.10
CA GLU A 3 1.60 -1.19 -22.45
C GLU A 3 0.48 -0.17 -22.60
N GLU A 4 -0.29 0.01 -21.53
CA GLU A 4 -1.32 1.05 -21.44
C GLU A 4 -0.70 2.46 -21.54
N SER A 5 0.44 2.69 -20.91
CA SER A 5 1.18 3.96 -20.99
C SER A 5 1.62 4.27 -22.42
N GLU A 6 2.14 3.28 -23.14
CA GLU A 6 2.52 3.43 -24.54
C GLU A 6 1.30 3.64 -25.45
N ALA A 7 0.20 2.94 -25.20
CA ALA A 7 -1.04 3.15 -25.93
C ALA A 7 -1.54 4.59 -25.77
N PHE A 8 -1.63 5.08 -24.53
CA PHE A 8 -2.06 6.46 -24.27
C PHE A 8 -1.10 7.49 -24.85
N HIS A 9 0.21 7.26 -24.77
CA HIS A 9 1.18 8.14 -25.40
C HIS A 9 1.03 8.19 -26.93
N ARG A 10 0.80 7.04 -27.58
CA ARG A 10 0.50 6.97 -29.03
C ARG A 10 -0.81 7.65 -29.41
N TRP A 11 -1.78 7.68 -28.50
CA TRP A 11 -3.05 8.38 -28.69
C TRP A 11 -3.01 9.86 -28.29
N ASP A 12 -1.82 10.42 -28.09
CA ASP A 12 -1.59 11.84 -27.75
C ASP A 12 -2.25 12.30 -26.44
N TYR A 13 -2.42 11.37 -25.49
CA TYR A 13 -2.78 11.73 -24.13
C TYR A 13 -1.58 12.35 -23.42
N ARG A 14 -1.79 13.54 -22.83
CA ARG A 14 -0.76 14.23 -22.07
C ARG A 14 -0.56 13.59 -20.70
N PRO A 15 0.68 13.56 -20.18
CA PRO A 15 0.98 13.01 -18.85
C PRO A 15 0.14 13.58 -17.71
N ASP A 16 -0.29 14.83 -17.82
CA ASP A 16 -1.05 15.52 -16.79
C ASP A 16 -2.57 15.26 -16.87
N GLN A 17 -3.04 14.53 -17.88
CA GLN A 17 -4.46 14.18 -17.98
C GLN A 17 -4.81 12.99 -17.10
N HIS A 18 -5.96 13.06 -16.42
CA HIS A 18 -6.45 11.99 -15.54
C HIS A 18 -6.41 10.61 -16.18
N ARG A 19 -6.91 10.49 -17.42
CA ARG A 19 -6.90 9.22 -18.17
C ARG A 19 -5.51 8.68 -18.47
N PHE A 20 -4.50 9.56 -18.50
CA PHE A 20 -3.12 9.13 -18.65
C PHE A 20 -2.55 8.69 -17.31
N TYR A 21 -2.53 9.58 -16.30
CA TYR A 21 -1.74 9.29 -15.10
C TYR A 21 -2.43 8.30 -14.17
N TYR A 22 -3.72 8.05 -14.34
CA TYR A 22 -4.48 7.09 -13.56
C TYR A 22 -4.66 5.80 -14.36
N TYR A 23 -4.47 4.65 -13.72
CA TYR A 23 -4.67 3.36 -14.37
C TYR A 23 -6.14 3.17 -14.77
N SER A 24 -6.41 2.47 -15.88
CA SER A 24 -7.81 2.18 -16.29
C SER A 24 -8.53 1.16 -15.41
N TYR A 25 -7.85 0.59 -14.43
CA TYR A 25 -8.39 -0.39 -13.49
C TYR A 25 -7.94 -0.09 -12.07
N ALA A 26 -8.64 -0.69 -11.11
CA ALA A 26 -8.30 -0.67 -9.70
C ALA A 26 -8.25 -2.11 -9.17
N PHE A 27 -7.36 -2.35 -8.21
CA PHE A 27 -7.35 -3.58 -7.44
C PHE A 27 -8.04 -3.35 -6.10
N ILE A 28 -8.98 -4.23 -5.77
CA ILE A 28 -9.67 -4.24 -4.48
C ILE A 28 -9.46 -5.61 -3.87
N SER A 29 -8.85 -5.65 -2.69
CA SER A 29 -8.64 -6.89 -1.93
C SER A 29 -9.40 -6.84 -0.63
N TYR A 30 -10.34 -7.78 -0.45
CA TYR A 30 -10.97 -8.06 0.83
C TYR A 30 -10.17 -9.05 1.67
N ASN A 31 -9.07 -9.58 1.13
CA ASN A 31 -8.17 -10.44 1.86
C ASN A 31 -7.22 -9.60 2.71
N TRP A 32 -6.87 -10.13 3.89
CA TRP A 32 -5.97 -9.45 4.83
C TRP A 32 -4.50 -9.64 4.47
N ASP A 33 -4.18 -10.66 3.67
CA ASP A 33 -2.79 -10.90 3.31
C ASP A 33 -2.24 -9.87 2.32
N PRO A 34 -0.93 -9.60 2.40
CA PRO A 34 -0.30 -8.61 1.54
C PRO A 34 0.18 -9.19 0.20
N VAL A 35 -0.17 -10.44 -0.16
CA VAL A 35 0.43 -11.11 -1.34
C VAL A 35 0.22 -10.29 -2.60
N MET A 36 -1.02 -9.85 -2.86
CA MET A 36 -1.30 -9.05 -4.04
C MET A 36 -0.56 -7.70 -4.01
N ALA A 37 -0.47 -7.04 -2.85
CA ALA A 37 0.30 -5.80 -2.71
C ALA A 37 1.78 -6.05 -3.00
N TRP A 38 2.33 -7.14 -2.47
CA TRP A 38 3.71 -7.52 -2.63
C TRP A 38 4.09 -7.79 -4.09
N LEU A 39 3.25 -8.54 -4.80
CA LEU A 39 3.46 -8.82 -6.23
C LEU A 39 3.45 -7.54 -7.06
N ILE A 40 2.49 -6.64 -6.81
CA ILE A 40 2.38 -5.38 -7.54
C ILE A 40 3.56 -4.45 -7.19
N PHE A 41 3.97 -4.38 -5.92
CA PHE A 41 5.10 -3.55 -5.49
C PHE A 41 6.39 -4.01 -6.16
N ASN A 42 6.62 -5.32 -6.24
CA ASN A 42 7.78 -5.89 -6.94
C ASN A 42 7.74 -5.62 -8.44
N ALA A 43 6.58 -5.80 -9.08
CA ALA A 43 6.42 -5.48 -10.50
C ALA A 43 6.67 -3.99 -10.79
N HIS A 44 6.13 -3.09 -9.95
CA HIS A 44 6.37 -1.66 -10.05
C HIS A 44 7.85 -1.30 -9.83
N LYS A 45 8.50 -1.91 -8.82
CA LYS A 45 9.92 -1.73 -8.55
C LYS A 45 10.77 -2.10 -9.76
N GLN A 46 10.53 -3.25 -10.38
CA GLN A 46 11.25 -3.68 -11.59
C GLN A 46 11.12 -2.67 -12.75
N VAL A 47 9.91 -2.17 -13.01
CA VAL A 47 9.68 -1.13 -14.04
C VAL A 47 10.35 0.19 -13.67
N ASN A 48 10.29 0.59 -12.40
CA ASN A 48 10.90 1.81 -11.92
C ASN A 48 12.42 1.77 -12.01
N ASP A 49 13.05 0.64 -11.67
CA ASP A 49 14.50 0.46 -11.69
C ASP A 49 15.06 0.32 -13.10
N SER A 50 14.28 -0.25 -14.03
CA SER A 50 14.67 -0.35 -15.45
C SER A 50 14.69 1.01 -16.17
N LYS A 51 14.17 2.06 -15.53
CA LYS A 51 14.09 3.44 -16.08
C LYS A 51 13.43 3.44 -17.46
N LEU A 52 12.35 2.69 -17.58
CA LEU A 52 11.62 2.49 -18.81
C LEU A 52 11.29 3.82 -19.53
N PRO A 53 11.71 4.00 -20.79
CA PRO A 53 11.48 5.25 -21.52
C PRO A 53 10.03 5.39 -21.97
N LEU A 54 9.53 6.62 -21.95
CA LEU A 54 8.26 7.03 -22.55
C LEU A 54 8.47 8.36 -23.29
N GLY A 55 8.68 8.27 -24.60
CA GLY A 55 9.15 9.41 -25.38
C GLY A 55 10.53 9.86 -24.90
N ARG A 56 10.64 11.12 -24.46
CA ARG A 56 11.87 11.66 -23.85
C ARG A 56 11.95 11.49 -22.33
N SER A 57 10.85 11.08 -21.71
CA SER A 57 10.72 10.93 -20.26
C SER A 57 10.95 9.50 -19.80
N THR A 58 11.06 9.31 -18.49
CA THR A 58 11.08 7.97 -17.87
C THR A 58 9.77 7.72 -17.16
N LEU A 59 9.13 6.58 -17.43
CA LEU A 59 7.91 6.15 -16.76
C LEU A 59 8.21 5.65 -15.34
N ARG A 60 7.35 6.02 -14.40
CA ARG A 60 7.33 5.48 -13.04
C ARG A 60 5.91 5.07 -12.65
N LEU A 61 5.79 3.91 -12.01
CA LEU A 61 4.54 3.29 -11.59
C LEU A 61 4.44 3.26 -10.06
N PHE A 62 3.28 3.64 -9.53
CA PHE A 62 3.00 3.65 -8.09
C PHE A 62 1.58 3.17 -7.78
N ASN A 63 1.33 2.90 -6.52
CA ASN A 63 0.01 2.59 -5.99
C ASN A 63 -0.50 3.73 -5.11
N ASP A 64 -1.81 3.92 -5.16
CA ASP A 64 -2.61 4.78 -4.30
C ASP A 64 -3.59 3.87 -3.54
N SER A 65 -3.33 3.68 -2.25
CA SER A 65 -4.24 2.91 -1.38
C SER A 65 -5.15 3.80 -0.55
N GLY A 66 -5.39 5.04 -0.99
CA GLY A 66 -6.15 6.05 -0.27
C GLY A 66 -5.30 6.83 0.74
N ASP A 67 -5.94 7.29 1.81
CA ASP A 67 -5.36 8.29 2.69
C ASP A 67 -4.15 7.79 3.51
N GLY A 68 -3.01 8.43 3.27
CA GLY A 68 -2.00 8.73 4.29
C GLY A 68 -1.25 7.55 4.90
N ILE A 69 -1.25 6.36 4.27
CA ILE A 69 -0.55 5.20 4.81
C ILE A 69 0.97 5.43 4.71
N GLY A 70 1.59 5.53 5.87
CA GLY A 70 3.04 5.48 5.98
C GLY A 70 3.55 4.06 5.74
N ILE A 71 4.58 3.89 4.94
CA ILE A 71 5.25 2.61 4.73
C ILE A 71 6.62 2.71 5.39
N ARG A 72 6.90 1.85 6.36
CA ARG A 72 8.28 1.71 6.84
C ARG A 72 9.14 1.19 5.68
N LYS A 73 10.23 1.88 5.37
CA LYS A 73 11.07 1.53 4.22
C LYS A 73 11.60 0.11 4.37
N ILE A 74 11.64 -0.57 3.24
CA ILE A 74 12.17 -1.93 3.12
C ILE A 74 13.68 -1.79 2.93
N LEU A 75 14.41 -2.07 4.01
CA LEU A 75 15.87 -1.95 4.08
C LEU A 75 16.42 -3.25 4.66
N ASP A 76 17.49 -3.77 4.07
CA ASP A 76 18.15 -4.99 4.55
C ASP A 76 18.82 -4.78 5.93
N GLU A 77 19.12 -3.53 6.26
CA GLU A 77 19.82 -3.13 7.48
C GLU A 77 18.89 -2.92 8.68
N TYR A 78 19.49 -2.87 9.86
CA TYR A 78 18.82 -2.55 11.11
C TYR A 78 18.42 -1.07 11.14
N ASP A 79 17.27 -0.74 11.71
CA ASP A 79 16.85 0.66 11.80
C ASP A 79 17.71 1.37 12.85
N THR A 80 18.70 2.13 12.38
CA THR A 80 19.65 2.90 13.19
C THR A 80 19.03 4.14 13.84
N GLY A 81 17.78 4.45 13.51
CA GLY A 81 17.07 5.64 13.99
C GLY A 81 17.22 6.87 13.08
N ASP A 82 17.69 6.70 11.83
CA ASP A 82 17.72 7.79 10.85
C ASP A 82 16.31 8.34 10.54
N GLU A 83 16.24 9.64 10.25
CA GLU A 83 14.97 10.35 9.99
C GLU A 83 14.26 9.90 8.69
N ASP A 84 14.94 9.14 7.83
CA ASP A 84 14.48 8.76 6.49
C ASP A 84 14.01 7.29 6.39
N LEU A 85 13.37 6.77 7.45
CA LEU A 85 12.83 5.40 7.51
C LEU A 85 11.39 5.26 7.03
N LEU A 86 10.73 6.37 6.66
CA LEU A 86 9.33 6.40 6.23
C LEU A 86 9.23 6.73 4.74
N ALA A 87 8.58 5.86 3.99
CA ALA A 87 8.05 6.14 2.66
C ALA A 87 6.55 6.45 2.76
N PHE A 88 6.04 7.23 1.82
CA PHE A 88 4.60 7.45 1.68
C PHE A 88 4.15 6.90 0.33
N MET A 89 2.93 6.37 0.30
CA MET A 89 2.34 6.01 -0.97
C MET A 89 2.04 7.24 -1.81
N MET A 90 2.10 7.05 -3.12
CA MET A 90 1.73 8.09 -4.07
C MET A 90 0.22 8.23 -4.06
N ASN A 91 -0.27 9.46 -4.08
CA ASN A 91 -1.70 9.72 -4.30
C ASN A 91 -1.90 10.48 -5.61
N GLU A 92 -3.16 10.58 -6.03
CA GLU A 92 -3.52 11.25 -7.27
C GLU A 92 -3.02 12.70 -7.34
N SER A 93 -3.17 13.47 -6.27
CA SER A 93 -2.73 14.88 -6.23
C SER A 93 -1.23 15.04 -6.46
N THR A 94 -0.42 14.15 -5.88
CA THR A 94 1.03 14.16 -6.03
C THR A 94 1.42 13.74 -7.44
N CYS A 95 0.73 12.74 -8.00
CA CYS A 95 0.91 12.31 -9.39
C CYS A 95 0.62 13.44 -10.38
N LYS A 96 -0.54 14.10 -10.25
CA LYS A 96 -0.93 15.26 -11.07
C LYS A 96 0.09 16.39 -10.98
N ARG A 97 0.62 16.65 -9.78
CA ARG A 97 1.63 17.67 -9.54
C ARG A 97 2.97 17.34 -10.19
N ILE A 98 3.43 16.09 -10.09
CA ILE A 98 4.69 15.65 -10.70
C ILE A 98 4.60 15.71 -12.22
N ASN A 99 3.45 15.37 -12.79
CA ASN A 99 3.21 15.37 -14.23
C ASN A 99 2.87 16.75 -14.83
N ASP A 100 2.77 17.80 -14.01
CA ASP A 100 2.41 19.13 -14.47
C ASP A 100 3.51 19.68 -15.40
N PRO A 101 3.22 19.92 -16.71
CA PRO A 101 4.20 20.29 -17.72
C PRO A 101 5.08 21.49 -17.34
N LYS A 102 4.57 22.38 -16.48
CA LYS A 102 5.34 23.52 -15.94
C LYS A 102 6.64 23.10 -15.26
N TYR A 103 6.71 21.89 -14.72
CA TYR A 103 7.87 21.35 -14.01
C TYR A 103 8.69 20.38 -14.87
N HIS A 104 8.27 20.13 -16.12
CA HIS A 104 9.01 19.32 -17.08
C HIS A 104 9.90 20.20 -17.95
N GLY A 105 10.93 20.79 -17.35
CA GLY A 105 12.01 21.44 -18.10
C GLY A 105 12.71 20.44 -19.04
N ASP A 106 13.16 20.94 -20.20
CA ASP A 106 14.20 20.38 -21.08
C ASP A 106 14.12 18.89 -21.50
N GLY A 107 13.03 18.19 -21.20
CA GLY A 107 12.68 16.88 -21.73
C GLY A 107 13.32 15.68 -21.02
N LYS A 108 13.92 15.84 -19.82
CA LYS A 108 14.51 14.72 -19.03
C LYS A 108 13.71 14.36 -17.77
N SER A 109 12.43 14.69 -17.75
CA SER A 109 11.59 14.57 -16.56
C SER A 109 11.00 13.17 -16.39
N ARG A 110 10.61 12.84 -15.16
CA ARG A 110 9.85 11.62 -14.85
C ARG A 110 8.38 11.83 -15.19
N VAL A 111 7.74 10.81 -15.77
CA VAL A 111 6.29 10.72 -15.92
C VAL A 111 5.80 9.66 -14.97
N VAL A 112 4.83 10.00 -14.15
CA VAL A 112 4.29 9.13 -13.11
C VAL A 112 2.92 8.64 -13.53
N ARG A 113 2.63 7.36 -13.27
CA ARG A 113 1.27 6.85 -13.26
C ARG A 113 0.98 6.18 -11.93
N VAL A 114 -0.27 6.21 -11.51
CA VAL A 114 -0.74 5.69 -10.24
C VAL A 114 -2.00 4.85 -10.43
N GLY A 115 -2.07 3.73 -9.71
CA GLY A 115 -3.24 2.85 -9.68
C GLY A 115 -3.87 2.77 -8.32
N LYS A 116 -5.19 2.65 -8.25
CA LYS A 116 -5.87 2.38 -7.00
C LYS A 116 -5.67 0.94 -6.54
N MET A 117 -5.30 0.81 -5.27
CA MET A 117 -5.16 -0.47 -4.59
C MET A 117 -5.82 -0.40 -3.22
N LEU A 118 -7.08 -0.81 -3.14
CA LEU A 118 -7.89 -0.64 -1.93
C LEU A 118 -7.98 -1.95 -1.13
N PHE A 119 -7.86 -1.83 0.19
CA PHE A 119 -7.99 -2.93 1.14
C PHE A 119 -9.10 -2.61 2.16
N PRO A 120 -10.38 -2.88 1.82
CA PRO A 120 -11.50 -2.52 2.70
C PRO A 120 -11.47 -3.25 4.05
N HIS A 121 -10.77 -4.38 4.14
CA HIS A 121 -10.55 -5.11 5.39
C HIS A 121 -9.21 -4.81 6.08
N ALA A 122 -8.47 -3.78 5.62
CA ALA A 122 -7.07 -3.53 5.95
C ALA A 122 -6.14 -4.70 5.55
N GLY A 123 -4.88 -4.60 5.93
CA GLY A 123 -3.88 -5.67 5.81
C GLY A 123 -3.37 -6.12 7.17
N LEU A 124 -2.91 -7.37 7.27
CA LEU A 124 -2.32 -7.94 8.49
C LEU A 124 -1.15 -7.13 9.04
N ALA A 125 -0.37 -6.51 8.15
CA ALA A 125 0.79 -5.70 8.50
C ALA A 125 0.46 -4.21 8.72
N TRP A 126 -0.83 -3.83 8.79
CA TRP A 126 -1.24 -2.46 9.04
C TRP A 126 -1.38 -2.20 10.54
N ARG A 127 -1.03 -0.99 10.98
CA ARG A 127 -1.07 -0.57 12.39
C ARG A 127 -1.50 0.89 12.48
N ILE A 128 -2.41 1.19 13.41
CA ILE A 128 -2.71 2.56 13.82
C ILE A 128 -1.90 2.86 15.06
N CYS A 129 -1.06 3.89 15.01
CA CYS A 129 -0.30 4.27 16.19
C CYS A 129 -1.24 4.72 17.32
N PRO A 130 -1.22 4.10 18.51
CA PRO A 130 -2.11 4.47 19.61
C PRO A 130 -1.78 5.86 20.20
N ARG A 131 -0.60 6.41 19.90
CA ARG A 131 -0.18 7.74 20.35
C ARG A 131 -0.62 8.86 19.40
N CYS A 132 -0.43 8.70 18.10
CA CYS A 132 -0.66 9.78 17.12
C CYS A 132 -1.77 9.50 16.11
N GLY A 133 -2.39 8.32 16.17
CA GLY A 133 -3.54 7.93 15.33
C GLY A 133 -3.22 7.70 13.86
N ARG A 134 -1.95 7.78 13.44
CA ARG A 134 -1.55 7.59 12.03
C ARG A 134 -1.52 6.11 11.67
N LEU A 135 -2.03 5.79 10.48
CA LEU A 135 -1.92 4.47 9.88
C LEU A 135 -0.53 4.30 9.24
N PHE A 136 0.08 3.15 9.48
CA PHE A 136 1.28 2.74 8.78
C PHE A 136 1.31 1.23 8.54
N THR A 137 2.23 0.79 7.71
CA THR A 137 2.48 -0.62 7.44
C THR A 137 3.97 -0.91 7.32
N ASP A 138 4.35 -2.17 7.57
CA ASP A 138 5.72 -2.66 7.48
C ASP A 138 5.72 -3.99 6.72
N PHE A 139 6.35 -4.01 5.55
CA PHE A 139 6.52 -5.21 4.73
C PHE A 139 7.88 -5.89 5.01
N GLY A 140 8.55 -5.48 6.08
CA GLY A 140 9.85 -5.96 6.51
C GLY A 140 10.99 -5.41 5.66
N ARG A 141 11.95 -6.27 5.28
CA ARG A 141 13.33 -5.84 4.98
C ARG A 141 13.82 -6.01 3.56
N THR A 142 13.24 -6.93 2.79
CA THR A 142 13.74 -7.21 1.44
C THR A 142 12.62 -7.26 0.42
N PHE A 143 12.88 -6.74 -0.79
CA PHE A 143 12.02 -6.89 -1.96
C PHE A 143 12.30 -8.18 -2.74
N GLU A 144 13.42 -8.86 -2.49
CA GLU A 144 14.00 -9.79 -3.49
C GLU A 144 13.30 -11.14 -3.61
N ASP A 145 12.39 -11.47 -2.69
CA ASP A 145 11.70 -12.76 -2.67
C ASP A 145 10.18 -12.60 -2.88
N LEU A 146 9.70 -13.06 -4.04
CA LEU A 146 8.29 -13.17 -4.37
C LEU A 146 7.52 -14.07 -3.39
N TYR A 147 8.22 -15.02 -2.76
CA TYR A 147 7.70 -15.95 -1.77
C TYR A 147 8.02 -15.52 -0.33
N SER A 148 8.50 -14.28 -0.12
CA SER A 148 8.90 -13.83 1.19
C SER A 148 7.72 -13.83 2.16
N THR A 149 7.80 -14.67 3.19
CA THR A 149 6.85 -14.64 4.31
C THR A 149 6.99 -13.38 5.14
N VAL A 150 8.10 -12.64 4.99
CA VAL A 150 8.35 -11.39 5.71
C VAL A 150 7.28 -10.33 5.39
N ALA A 151 6.73 -10.32 4.17
CA ALA A 151 5.69 -9.36 3.80
C ALA A 151 4.44 -9.42 4.70
N PHE A 152 4.17 -10.58 5.32
CA PHE A 152 3.01 -10.81 6.20
C PHE A 152 3.10 -10.10 7.55
N GLY A 153 4.27 -9.58 7.93
CA GLY A 153 4.44 -8.94 9.23
C GLY A 153 4.91 -9.89 10.33
N PRO A 154 5.08 -9.37 11.57
CA PRO A 154 5.39 -10.18 12.73
C PRO A 154 4.16 -11.01 13.13
N ASP A 155 4.39 -12.26 13.49
CA ASP A 155 3.34 -13.12 14.01
C ASP A 155 3.02 -12.88 15.49
N LEU A 156 1.82 -13.32 15.89
CA LEU A 156 1.34 -13.32 17.26
C LEU A 156 2.06 -14.33 18.16
N LEU A 157 2.62 -15.37 17.54
CA LEU A 157 3.25 -16.50 18.21
C LEU A 157 4.63 -16.76 17.60
N PRO A 158 5.60 -17.22 18.41
CA PRO A 158 6.91 -17.61 17.90
C PRO A 158 6.78 -18.83 16.97
N GLY A 159 7.62 -18.92 15.93
CA GLY A 159 7.68 -20.07 15.03
C GLY A 159 6.75 -20.03 13.82
N LEU A 160 5.84 -19.04 13.72
CA LEU A 160 4.92 -18.93 12.58
C LEU A 160 5.53 -18.17 11.38
N ASN A 161 6.34 -17.14 11.65
CA ASN A 161 7.10 -16.38 10.65
C ASN A 161 8.51 -16.09 11.17
N ASP A 162 9.34 -17.13 11.17
CA ASP A 162 10.73 -17.04 11.65
C ASP A 162 11.59 -16.10 10.81
N ALA A 163 11.18 -15.80 9.58
CA ALA A 163 11.85 -14.84 8.72
C ALA A 163 11.66 -13.39 9.22
N TRP A 164 10.58 -13.10 9.95
CA TRP A 164 10.40 -11.78 10.55
C TRP A 164 11.36 -11.55 11.71
N LYS A 165 12.11 -10.44 11.64
CA LYS A 165 13.05 -10.04 12.69
C LYS A 165 12.73 -8.62 13.19
N PRO A 166 12.76 -8.39 14.52
CA PRO A 166 12.67 -7.05 15.10
C PRO A 166 13.70 -6.10 14.52
N ARG A 167 13.23 -4.93 14.06
CA ARG A 167 14.00 -3.89 13.38
C ARG A 167 14.60 -2.86 14.33
N THR A 168 14.11 -2.74 15.57
CA THR A 168 14.64 -1.82 16.60
C THR A 168 14.90 -2.51 17.93
N GLU A 169 15.67 -1.87 18.83
CA GLU A 169 16.06 -2.52 20.09
C GLU A 169 14.85 -2.63 20.99
N GLU A 170 13.94 -1.67 20.87
CA GLU A 170 12.68 -1.67 21.57
C GLU A 170 11.79 -2.84 21.12
N GLU A 171 11.67 -3.09 19.82
CA GLU A 171 10.99 -4.29 19.31
C GLU A 171 11.67 -5.58 19.80
N ARG A 172 13.02 -5.63 19.84
CA ARG A 172 13.75 -6.79 20.37
C ARG A 172 13.43 -7.02 21.85
N GLU A 173 13.39 -5.97 22.66
CA GLU A 173 13.15 -6.07 24.09
C GLU A 173 11.71 -6.50 24.40
N HIS A 174 10.73 -6.03 23.64
CA HIS A 174 9.36 -6.55 23.71
C HIS A 174 9.30 -8.04 23.34
N ASN A 175 9.93 -8.45 22.24
CA ASN A 175 9.98 -9.87 21.86
C ASN A 175 10.67 -10.75 22.92
N ARG A 176 11.75 -10.29 23.57
CA ARG A 176 12.43 -11.01 24.67
C ARG A 176 11.52 -11.23 25.87
N ARG A 177 10.58 -10.32 26.12
CA ARG A 177 9.56 -10.42 27.18
C ARG A 177 8.34 -11.26 26.78
N GLY A 178 8.33 -11.84 25.59
CA GLY A 178 7.21 -12.62 25.07
C GLY A 178 6.08 -11.77 24.47
N GLU A 179 6.29 -10.47 24.27
CA GLU A 179 5.35 -9.59 23.56
C GLU A 179 5.64 -9.65 22.05
N TYR A 180 5.13 -10.68 21.39
CA TYR A 180 5.26 -10.86 19.94
C TYR A 180 4.29 -9.98 19.14
N GLY A 181 4.51 -9.86 17.83
CA GLY A 181 3.63 -9.09 16.94
C GLY A 181 3.82 -7.57 17.01
N VAL A 182 4.80 -7.10 17.78
CA VAL A 182 5.07 -5.67 18.00
C VAL A 182 5.79 -5.03 16.82
N ILE A 183 5.44 -3.78 16.53
CA ILE A 183 6.12 -2.95 15.55
C ILE A 183 6.27 -1.55 16.13
N GLN A 184 7.48 -1.00 16.14
CA GLN A 184 7.71 0.37 16.55
C GLN A 184 7.33 1.34 15.43
N TYR A 185 6.48 2.31 15.74
CA TYR A 185 6.13 3.33 14.78
C TYR A 185 7.29 4.31 14.56
N VAL A 186 7.72 4.46 13.31
CA VAL A 186 8.93 5.23 12.95
C VAL A 186 8.85 6.73 13.25
N PHE A 187 7.65 7.33 13.31
CA PHE A 187 7.55 8.78 13.49
C PHE A 187 7.63 9.23 14.96
N CYS A 188 6.91 8.56 15.87
CA CYS A 188 6.85 8.95 17.28
C CYS A 188 7.37 7.89 18.25
N GLY A 189 7.98 6.81 17.73
CA GLY A 189 8.63 5.75 18.49
C GLY A 189 7.69 4.84 19.29
N SER A 190 6.37 5.03 19.20
CA SER A 190 5.43 4.24 20.01
C SER A 190 5.34 2.81 19.51
N ILE A 191 5.39 1.85 20.43
CA ILE A 191 5.16 0.45 20.13
C ILE A 191 3.68 0.23 19.81
N THR A 192 3.44 -0.40 18.66
CA THR A 192 2.13 -0.91 18.26
C THR A 192 2.08 -2.41 18.44
N ARG A 193 0.88 -2.92 18.69
CA ARG A 193 0.57 -4.33 18.91
C ARG A 193 -0.43 -4.82 17.86
N PRO A 194 -0.65 -6.13 17.75
CA PRO A 194 -1.58 -6.67 16.76
C PRO A 194 -3.02 -6.15 16.88
N TYR A 195 -3.49 -5.85 18.09
CA TYR A 195 -4.81 -5.26 18.31
C TYR A 195 -4.92 -3.80 17.85
N ASP A 196 -3.79 -3.13 17.53
CA ASP A 196 -3.78 -1.81 16.91
C ASP A 196 -3.98 -1.87 15.38
N ALA A 197 -4.12 -3.08 14.81
CA ALA A 197 -4.47 -3.25 13.41
C ALA A 197 -5.96 -2.93 13.20
N PRO A 198 -6.32 -2.11 12.19
CA PRO A 198 -7.72 -1.88 11.82
C PRO A 198 -8.30 -3.05 11.01
N LEU A 199 -7.99 -4.28 11.39
CA LEU A 199 -8.40 -5.47 10.66
C LEU A 199 -9.90 -5.68 10.84
N ILE A 200 -10.66 -5.71 9.75
CA ILE A 200 -12.06 -6.15 9.81
C ILE A 200 -12.08 -7.65 9.57
N LEU A 201 -12.45 -8.39 10.61
CA LEU A 201 -12.70 -9.82 10.49
C LEU A 201 -14.08 -10.06 9.86
N GLN A 202 -14.16 -10.99 8.91
CA GLN A 202 -15.42 -11.52 8.37
C GLN A 202 -16.10 -12.34 9.47
N SER A 203 -16.82 -11.66 10.35
CA SER A 203 -17.53 -12.25 11.48
C SER A 203 -18.88 -11.57 11.66
N ALA A 204 -19.80 -12.21 12.37
CA ALA A 204 -21.13 -11.67 12.66
C ALA A 204 -21.09 -10.39 13.53
N MET A 205 -19.96 -10.08 14.17
CA MET A 205 -19.76 -8.88 14.98
C MET A 205 -18.68 -8.01 14.35
N LYS A 206 -19.09 -7.04 13.54
CA LYS A 206 -18.18 -6.02 13.01
C LYS A 206 -18.24 -4.83 13.97
N SER A 207 -17.12 -4.46 14.57
CA SER A 207 -16.99 -3.24 15.39
C SER A 207 -17.21 -1.99 14.54
N GLU A 208 -17.36 -0.83 15.18
CA GLU A 208 -17.29 0.45 14.46
C GLU A 208 -16.01 0.52 13.61
N ARG A 209 -16.17 1.01 12.38
CA ARG A 209 -15.06 1.17 11.45
C ARG A 209 -14.17 2.31 11.91
N HIS A 210 -12.87 2.05 11.96
CA HIS A 210 -11.90 3.11 12.16
C HIS A 210 -11.97 4.12 10.99
N TYR A 211 -11.71 5.41 11.25
CA TYR A 211 -11.88 6.50 10.28
C TYR A 211 -11.13 6.24 8.95
N VAL A 212 -10.00 5.53 9.01
CA VAL A 212 -9.21 5.19 7.82
C VAL A 212 -9.96 4.23 6.90
N LEU A 213 -10.65 3.24 7.46
CA LEU A 213 -11.45 2.30 6.67
C LEU A 213 -12.66 2.99 6.06
N GLU A 214 -13.29 3.91 6.79
CA GLU A 214 -14.37 4.75 6.24
C GLU A 214 -13.92 5.49 4.97
N GLY A 215 -12.71 6.06 4.98
CA GLY A 215 -12.12 6.68 3.78
C GLY A 215 -11.95 5.67 2.63
N ILE A 216 -11.37 4.49 2.91
CA ILE A 216 -11.18 3.43 1.92
C ILE A 216 -12.53 2.94 1.35
N PHE A 217 -13.56 2.78 2.18
CA PHE A 217 -14.89 2.36 1.75
C PHE A 217 -15.58 3.41 0.88
N ARG A 218 -15.39 4.70 1.15
CA ARG A 218 -15.90 5.78 0.29
C ARG A 218 -15.21 5.77 -1.08
N GLU A 219 -13.88 5.65 -1.10
CA GLU A 219 -13.11 5.50 -2.34
C GLU A 219 -13.54 4.25 -3.13
N LEU A 220 -13.74 3.13 -2.45
CA LEU A 220 -14.27 1.90 -3.04
C LEU A 220 -15.61 2.14 -3.73
N GLY A 221 -16.55 2.80 -3.05
CA GLY A 221 -17.87 3.13 -3.60
C GLY A 221 -17.78 3.97 -4.88
N LEU A 222 -16.87 4.96 -4.91
CA LEU A 222 -16.63 5.79 -6.09
C LEU A 222 -16.04 4.97 -7.25
N VAL A 223 -15.04 4.12 -6.97
CA VAL A 223 -14.39 3.27 -7.97
C VAL A 223 -15.38 2.27 -8.56
N VAL A 224 -16.11 1.54 -7.71
CA VAL A 224 -17.09 0.53 -8.13
C VAL A 224 -18.27 1.18 -8.86
N GLY A 225 -18.79 2.30 -8.36
CA GLY A 225 -19.93 3.01 -8.96
C GLY A 225 -19.65 3.56 -10.36
N ASN A 226 -18.39 3.80 -10.72
CA ASN A 226 -17.99 4.26 -12.05
C ASN A 226 -17.38 3.15 -12.92
N ALA A 227 -17.25 1.93 -12.39
CA ALA A 227 -16.67 0.81 -13.13
C ALA A 227 -17.63 0.33 -14.23
N ARG A 228 -17.10 0.16 -15.44
CA ARG A 228 -17.84 -0.47 -16.55
C ARG A 228 -17.92 -1.99 -16.43
N HIS A 229 -16.91 -2.57 -15.80
CA HIS A 229 -16.76 -4.00 -15.63
C HIS A 229 -16.20 -4.28 -14.24
N LEU A 230 -16.74 -5.30 -13.58
CA LEU A 230 -16.23 -5.84 -12.33
C LEU A 230 -15.77 -7.27 -12.58
N VAL A 231 -14.55 -7.58 -12.19
CA VAL A 231 -13.98 -8.92 -12.29
C VAL A 231 -13.77 -9.44 -10.87
N PHE A 232 -14.41 -10.56 -10.55
CA PHE A 232 -14.27 -11.22 -9.26
C PHE A 232 -13.35 -12.44 -9.41
N ALA A 233 -12.31 -12.51 -8.59
CA ALA A 233 -11.36 -13.63 -8.56
C ALA A 233 -11.21 -14.12 -7.14
N GLY A 234 -11.51 -15.41 -6.89
CA GLY A 234 -11.41 -16.00 -5.55
C GLY A 234 -12.33 -15.37 -4.49
N TYR A 235 -13.36 -14.64 -4.92
CA TYR A 235 -14.26 -13.92 -4.01
C TYR A 235 -15.64 -14.56 -4.02
N SER A 236 -16.09 -15.01 -2.85
CA SER A 236 -17.36 -15.73 -2.66
C SER A 236 -18.58 -14.82 -2.53
N LEU A 237 -18.39 -13.49 -2.56
CA LEU A 237 -19.43 -12.49 -2.33
C LEU A 237 -20.16 -12.73 -0.99
N PRO A 238 -19.46 -12.70 0.15
CA PRO A 238 -20.07 -12.97 1.43
C PRO A 238 -21.01 -11.83 1.85
N LYS A 239 -22.05 -12.19 2.61
CA LYS A 239 -23.17 -11.30 2.92
C LYS A 239 -22.77 -10.00 3.59
N ASP A 240 -21.85 -10.14 4.53
CA ASP A 240 -21.36 -9.08 5.37
C ASP A 240 -20.48 -8.06 4.64
N ASP A 241 -20.00 -8.35 3.43
CA ASP A 241 -19.20 -7.41 2.64
C ASP A 241 -20.07 -6.51 1.73
N TYR A 242 -21.27 -6.95 1.35
CA TYR A 242 -22.23 -6.14 0.59
C TYR A 242 -23.36 -5.54 1.44
N ILE A 243 -23.79 -6.21 2.52
CA ILE A 243 -24.85 -5.71 3.43
C ILE A 243 -24.34 -4.56 4.30
N TYR A 244 -23.02 -4.35 4.42
CA TYR A 244 -22.47 -3.23 5.17
C TYR A 244 -22.75 -1.84 4.56
N HIS A 245 -23.55 -1.78 3.49
CA HIS A 245 -24.08 -0.56 2.89
C HIS A 245 -25.60 -0.40 3.04
N GLY A 246 -26.24 -1.18 3.92
CA GLY A 246 -27.70 -1.28 4.01
C GLY A 246 -28.40 -0.64 5.21
N ILE A 247 -27.69 -0.06 6.19
CA ILE A 247 -28.29 0.63 7.35
C ILE A 247 -27.44 1.84 7.73
#